data_AF-A0A8J3HMC0-F1
#
_entry.id   AF-A0A8J3HMC0-F1
#
_cell.length_a   1.000
_cell.length_b   1.000
_cell.length_c   1.000
_cell.angle_alpha   90.00
_cell.angle_beta   90.00
_cell.angle_gamma   90.00
#
_symmetry.space_group_name_H-M   'P 1'
#
loop_
_entity.id
_entity.type
_entity.pdbx_description
1 polymer ?
#
loop_
_entity_poly.entity_id
_entity_poly.type
_entity_poly.pdbx_seq_one_letter_code
_entity_poly.pdbx_strand_id
1 'polypeptide(L)'
;MSDHEGGDCREVLTEVYLYLDLECSDDRRFVIKQHLDECSPCLREFGIEQEVKALVNRCCGQEQAPSELKERLRAKLSELVVEHETAREPG
;
A
#
# COMPACT_ATOMS: atom_id res chain seq x y z
N MET A 1 20.87 -19.42 15.92
CA MET A 1 19.41 -19.57 16.14
C MET A 1 19.17 -19.15 17.59
N SER A 2 18.29 -18.24 17.96
CA SER A 2 17.37 -17.36 17.25
C SER A 2 16.84 -16.44 18.36
N ASP A 3 17.31 -15.21 18.39
CA ASP A 3 16.79 -14.18 19.30
C ASP A 3 16.78 -12.87 18.51
N HIS A 4 15.96 -12.82 17.46
CA HIS A 4 15.51 -11.54 16.93
C HIS A 4 14.35 -11.13 17.84
N GLU A 5 14.59 -10.08 18.61
CA GLU A 5 13.82 -9.65 19.78
C GLU A 5 12.31 -9.72 19.51
N GLY A 6 11.60 -10.56 20.27
CA GLY A 6 10.15 -10.80 20.10
C GLY A 6 9.26 -9.57 20.25
N GLY A 7 9.82 -8.40 20.58
CA GLY A 7 9.13 -7.11 20.55
C GLY A 7 8.85 -6.61 19.13
N ASP A 8 9.80 -6.78 18.21
CA ASP A 8 9.71 -6.19 16.86
C ASP A 8 8.77 -6.98 15.95
N CYS A 9 8.79 -8.32 16.05
CA CYS A 9 7.94 -9.20 15.25
C CYS A 9 6.44 -8.97 15.51
N ARG A 10 6.06 -8.78 16.78
CA ARG A 10 4.65 -8.61 17.16
C ARG A 10 4.12 -7.25 16.72
N GLU A 11 4.94 -6.22 16.82
CA GLU A 11 4.60 -4.88 16.33
C GLU A 11 4.41 -4.89 14.81
N VAL A 12 5.37 -5.45 14.07
CA VAL A 12 5.30 -5.57 12.61
C VAL A 12 4.07 -6.35 12.15
N LEU A 13 3.76 -7.49 12.78
CA LEU A 13 2.55 -8.26 12.44
C LEU A 13 1.25 -7.54 12.80
N THR A 14 1.25 -6.63 13.78
CA THR A 14 0.06 -5.85 14.11
C THR A 14 -0.20 -4.76 13.07
N GLU A 15 0.87 -4.14 12.54
CA GLU A 15 0.78 -3.05 11.56
C GLU A 15 0.79 -3.52 10.10
N VAL A 16 0.94 -4.82 9.88
CA VAL A 16 1.00 -5.42 8.54
C VAL A 16 -0.26 -5.15 7.71
N TYR A 17 -1.42 -5.04 8.34
CA TYR A 17 -2.67 -4.69 7.65
C TYR A 17 -2.62 -3.27 7.10
N LEU A 18 -2.15 -2.31 7.88
CA LEU A 18 -1.98 -0.92 7.47
C LEU A 18 -0.95 -0.81 6.34
N TYR A 19 0.14 -1.59 6.43
CA TYR A 19 1.12 -1.68 5.35
C TYR A 19 0.51 -2.21 4.05
N LEU A 20 -0.32 -3.25 4.13
CA LEU A 20 -0.99 -3.84 2.97
C LEU A 20 -2.04 -2.93 2.36
N ASP A 21 -2.76 -2.14 3.16
CA ASP A 21 -3.75 -1.16 2.69
C ASP A 21 -3.13 0.17 2.25
N LEU A 22 -1.80 0.31 2.36
CA LEU A 22 -1.06 1.55 2.09
C LEU A 22 -1.49 2.72 3.01
N GLU A 23 -1.95 2.38 4.22
CA GLU A 23 -2.44 3.31 5.25
C GLU A 23 -1.40 3.59 6.35
N CYS A 24 -0.14 3.16 6.17
CA CYS A 24 0.96 3.47 7.07
C CYS A 24 1.83 4.64 6.55
N SER A 25 2.51 5.35 7.46
CA SER A 25 3.49 6.37 7.07
C SER A 25 4.69 5.76 6.33
N ASP A 26 5.40 6.58 5.55
CA ASP A 26 6.58 6.12 4.79
C ASP A 26 7.69 5.57 5.69
N ASP A 27 7.91 6.18 6.86
CA ASP A 27 8.88 5.69 7.85
C ASP A 27 8.50 4.29 8.36
N ARG A 28 7.22 4.08 8.72
CA ARG A 28 6.74 2.76 9.16
C ARG A 28 6.79 1.73 8.03
N ARG A 29 6.51 2.16 6.81
CA ARG A 29 6.61 1.32 5.61
C ARG A 29 8.02 0.78 5.42
N PHE A 30 9.04 1.62 5.63
CA PHE A 30 10.43 1.22 5.54
C PHE A 30 10.80 0.18 6.61
N VAL A 31 10.43 0.44 7.87
CA VAL A 31 10.71 -0.47 9.00
C VAL A 31 10.05 -1.84 8.79
N ILE A 32 8.77 -1.86 8.46
CA ILE A 32 8.03 -3.11 8.21
C ILE A 32 8.66 -3.89 7.06
N LYS A 33 9.02 -3.22 5.97
CA LYS A 33 9.68 -3.85 4.83
C LYS A 33 11.03 -4.46 5.22
N GLN A 34 11.87 -3.71 5.92
CA GLN A 34 13.17 -4.18 6.38
C GLN A 34 13.02 -5.43 7.26
N HIS A 35 12.09 -5.40 8.22
CA HIS A 35 11.83 -6.55 9.07
C HIS A 35 11.40 -7.78 8.27
N LEU A 36 10.47 -7.62 7.31
CA LEU A 36 10.01 -8.73 6.47
C LEU A 36 11.15 -9.32 5.60
N ASP A 37 12.11 -8.49 5.18
CA ASP A 37 13.28 -8.95 4.42
C ASP A 37 14.27 -9.74 5.30
N GLU A 38 14.39 -9.40 6.59
CA GLU A 38 15.34 -10.01 7.53
C GLU A 38 14.74 -11.16 8.37
N CYS A 39 13.41 -11.18 8.52
CA CYS A 39 12.69 -12.10 9.40
C CYS A 39 11.84 -13.11 8.60
N SER A 40 12.46 -14.23 8.25
CA SER A 40 11.79 -15.35 7.56
C SER A 40 10.47 -15.85 8.20
N PRO A 41 10.29 -15.92 9.54
CA PRO A 41 9.00 -16.32 10.09
C PRO A 41 7.91 -15.29 9.84
N CYS A 42 8.17 -13.99 10.03
CA CYS A 42 7.21 -12.93 9.73
C CYS A 42 6.91 -12.84 8.23
N LEU A 43 7.90 -13.06 7.35
CA LEU A 43 7.70 -13.13 5.91
C LEU A 43 6.74 -14.25 5.49
N ARG A 44 6.81 -15.42 6.15
CA ARG A 44 5.89 -16.53 5.87
C ARG A 44 4.45 -16.21 6.29
N GLU A 45 4.27 -15.62 7.46
CA GLU A 45 2.94 -15.19 7.93
C GLU A 45 2.37 -14.10 7.01
N PHE A 46 3.17 -13.08 6.70
CA PHE A 46 2.82 -12.00 5.76
C PHE A 46 2.50 -12.51 4.35
N GLY A 47 3.25 -13.50 3.85
CA GLY A 47 3.05 -14.08 2.53
C GLY A 47 1.64 -14.65 2.38
N ILE A 48 1.14 -15.34 3.40
CA ILE A 48 -0.23 -15.87 3.43
C ILE A 48 -1.24 -14.72 3.36
N GLU A 49 -1.01 -13.64 4.11
CA GLU A 49 -1.92 -12.49 4.12
C GLU A 49 -1.98 -11.76 2.78
N GLN A 50 -0.84 -11.61 2.10
CA GLN A 50 -0.80 -11.08 0.73
C GLN A 50 -1.58 -11.95 -0.25
N GLU A 51 -1.42 -13.28 -0.18
CA GLU A 51 -2.16 -14.20 -1.03
C GLU A 51 -3.68 -14.13 -0.77
N VAL A 52 -4.09 -13.97 0.49
CA VAL A 52 -5.50 -13.77 0.87
C VAL A 52 -6.04 -12.45 0.32
N LYS A 53 -5.33 -11.33 0.48
CA LYS A 53 -5.75 -10.04 -0.12
C LYS A 53 -5.83 -10.13 -1.64
N ALA A 54 -4.87 -10.78 -2.30
CA ALA A 54 -4.88 -10.98 -3.73
C ALA A 54 -6.07 -11.86 -4.17
N LEU A 55 -6.42 -12.89 -3.39
CA LEU A 55 -7.61 -13.71 -3.64
C LEU A 55 -8.90 -12.91 -3.51
N VAL A 56 -9.06 -12.12 -2.42
CA VAL A 56 -10.23 -11.24 -2.23
C VAL A 56 -10.35 -10.24 -3.37
N ASN A 57 -9.25 -9.60 -3.78
CA ASN A 57 -9.26 -8.65 -4.89
C ASN A 57 -9.68 -9.32 -6.22
N ARG A 58 -9.25 -10.57 -6.46
CA ARG A 58 -9.67 -11.32 -7.66
C ARG A 58 -11.15 -11.73 -7.60
N CYS A 59 -11.64 -12.18 -6.45
CA CYS A 59 -13.00 -12.69 -6.32
C CYS A 59 -14.06 -11.59 -6.15
N CYS A 60 -13.67 -10.46 -5.56
CA CYS A 60 -14.58 -9.42 -5.10
C CYS A 60 -14.17 -8.00 -5.53
N GLY A 61 -12.93 -7.79 -5.96
CA GLY A 61 -12.42 -6.49 -6.43
C GLY A 61 -12.55 -6.24 -7.93
N GLN A 62 -13.13 -7.19 -8.68
CA GLN A 62 -13.34 -7.08 -10.13
C GLN A 62 -14.59 -6.27 -10.52
N GLU A 63 -15.31 -5.67 -9.58
CA GLU A 63 -16.26 -4.61 -9.88
C GLU A 63 -15.50 -3.38 -10.38
N GLN A 64 -15.21 -3.39 -11.68
CA GLN A 64 -14.54 -2.29 -12.34
C GLN A 64 -15.43 -1.05 -12.25
N ALA A 65 -14.86 0.05 -11.79
CA ALA A 65 -15.54 1.33 -11.83
C ALA A 65 -16.06 1.61 -13.26
N PRO A 66 -17.32 2.08 -13.40
CA PRO A 66 -17.93 2.33 -14.70
C PRO A 66 -17.10 3.32 -15.52
N SER A 67 -17.05 3.11 -16.84
CA SER A 67 -16.22 3.90 -17.76
C SER A 67 -16.47 5.40 -17.64
N GLU A 68 -17.75 5.79 -17.50
CA GLU A 68 -18.16 7.18 -17.34
C GLU A 68 -17.51 7.84 -16.11
N LEU A 69 -17.40 7.12 -14.99
CA LEU A 69 -16.75 7.64 -13.78
C LEU A 69 -15.24 7.81 -14.01
N LYS A 70 -14.60 6.85 -14.69
CA LYS A 70 -13.17 6.93 -15.04
C LYS A 70 -12.89 8.11 -15.97
N GLU A 71 -13.73 8.32 -16.98
CA GLU A 71 -13.61 9.43 -17.93
C GLU A 71 -13.80 10.79 -17.25
N ARG A 72 -14.83 10.92 -16.40
CA ARG A 72 -15.06 12.14 -15.60
C ARG A 72 -13.90 12.45 -14.66
N LEU A 73 -13.34 11.43 -14.00
CA LEU A 73 -12.19 11.60 -13.12
C LEU A 73 -10.95 12.06 -13.91
N ARG A 74 -10.67 11.43 -15.06
CA ARG A 74 -9.54 11.82 -15.92
C ARG A 74 -9.65 13.26 -16.41
N ALA A 75 -10.83 13.68 -16.87
CA ALA A 75 -11.08 15.05 -17.31
C ALA A 75 -10.82 16.07 -16.19
N LYS A 76 -11.35 15.80 -14.98
CA LYS A 76 -11.10 16.66 -13.81
C LYS A 76 -9.63 16.71 -13.41
N LEU A 77 -8.94 15.57 -13.44
CA LEU A 77 -7.51 15.52 -13.12
C LEU A 77 -6.69 16.34 -14.13
N SER A 78 -7.03 16.26 -15.43
CA SER A 78 -6.35 17.05 -16.46
C SER A 78 -6.59 18.55 -16.31
N GLU A 79 -7.80 18.99 -15.95
CA GLU A 79 -8.05 20.41 -15.64
C GLU A 79 -7.17 20.89 -14.48
N LEU A 80 -7.15 20.15 -13.37
CA LEU A 80 -6.34 20.49 -12.18
C LEU A 80 -4.84 20.58 -12.48
N VAL A 81 -4.31 19.68 -13.33
CA VAL A 81 -2.89 19.70 -13.72
C VAL A 81 -2.56 20.95 -14.54
N VAL A 82 -3.45 21.33 -15.47
CA VAL A 82 -3.28 22.55 -16.28
C VAL A 82 -3.35 23.81 -15.41
N GLU A 83 -4.24 23.85 -14.41
CA GLU A 83 -4.30 24.96 -13.44
C GLU A 83 -3.00 25.07 -12.61
N HIS A 84 -2.41 23.94 -12.23
CA HIS A 84 -1.18 23.91 -11.45
C HIS A 84 0.08 24.30 -12.25
N GLU A 85 0.10 24.03 -13.56
CA GLU A 85 1.14 24.47 -14.50
C GLU A 85 0.98 25.94 -14.90
N THR A 86 -0.25 26.42 -15.10
CA THR A 86 -0.49 27.84 -15.42
C THR A 86 -0.31 28.78 -14.23
N ALA A 87 -0.48 28.28 -13.00
CA ALA A 87 -0.14 29.01 -11.77
C ALA A 87 1.36 28.99 -11.44
N ARG A 88 2.14 28.14 -12.10
CA ARG A 88 3.58 27.98 -11.89
C ARG A 88 4.26 28.08 -13.25
N GLU A 89 4.44 29.29 -13.80
CA GLU A 89 5.63 29.78 -14.57
C GLU A 89 5.42 31.27 -15.00
N PRO A 90 6.47 32.06 -15.30
CA PRO A 90 7.77 32.21 -14.64
C PRO A 90 8.03 33.68 -14.23
N GLY A 91 8.64 33.92 -13.05
CA GLY A 91 9.07 35.26 -12.62
C GLY A 91 9.15 35.42 -11.12
#